data_AF-F2AVL2-F1
#
_entry.id   AF-F2AVL2-F1
#
_cell.length_a   1.000
_cell.length_b   1.000
_cell.length_c   1.000
_cell.angle_alpha   90.00
_cell.angle_beta   90.00
_cell.angle_gamma   90.00
#
_symmetry.space_group_name_H-M   'P 1'
#
loop_
_entity.id
_entity.type
_entity.pdbx_description
1 polymer ?
#
loop_
_entity_poly.entity_id
_entity_poly.type
_entity_poly.pdbx_seq_one_letter_code
_entity_poly.pdbx_strand_id
1 'polypeptide(L)'
;MVPGEAKPQPYETPADLMKLLSTSDRVRETLTWKVTQFAMGRPLGARDVTEVQRIHQAATSAGGRYADVVTAVVMSDLVQKTRSQDEP
;
A
#
# COMPACT_ATOMS: atom_id res chain seq x y z
N MET A 1 -3.92 5.64 19.42
CA MET A 1 -4.62 4.38 19.06
C MET A 1 -4.07 3.91 17.73
N VAL A 2 -3.69 2.63 17.62
CA VAL A 2 -3.43 2.00 16.33
C VAL A 2 -4.78 1.59 15.73
N PRO A 3 -5.06 1.85 14.44
CA PRO A 3 -6.33 1.47 13.83
C PRO A 3 -6.61 -0.03 13.99
N GLY A 4 -7.70 -0.38 14.68
CA GLY A 4 -8.10 -1.77 14.93
C GLY A 4 -7.75 -2.32 16.31
N GLU A 5 -6.94 -1.62 17.11
CA GLU A 5 -6.66 -2.02 18.49
C GLU A 5 -7.40 -1.15 19.49
N ALA A 6 -8.19 -1.78 20.36
CA ALA A 6 -9.02 -1.09 21.35
C ALA A 6 -8.21 -0.48 22.51
N LYS A 7 -6.99 -0.97 22.76
CA LYS A 7 -6.15 -0.53 23.88
C LYS A 7 -5.08 0.46 23.41
N PRO A 8 -4.86 1.58 24.13
CA PRO A 8 -3.73 2.46 23.85
C PRO A 8 -2.41 1.70 23.99
N GLN A 9 -1.54 1.80 22.99
CA GLN A 9 -0.18 1.32 23.08
C GLN A 9 0.77 2.49 23.39
N PRO A 10 1.61 2.40 24.44
CA PRO A 10 2.58 3.43 24.75
C PRO A 10 3.71 3.43 23.72
N TYR A 11 4.25 4.62 23.43
CA TYR A 11 5.45 4.83 22.63
C TYR A 11 6.13 6.11 23.12
N GLU A 12 7.46 6.19 23.02
CA GLU A 12 8.22 7.34 23.51
C GLU A 12 8.82 8.15 22.35
N THR A 13 9.23 7.47 21.28
CA THR A 13 9.86 8.11 20.12
C THR A 13 9.02 7.95 18.86
N PRO A 14 9.24 8.82 17.85
CA PRO A 14 8.66 8.62 16.52
C PRO A 14 9.05 7.27 15.90
N ALA A 15 10.24 6.75 16.19
CA ALA A 15 10.68 5.45 15.70
C ALA A 15 9.86 4.30 16.31
N ASP A 16 9.54 4.39 17.61
CA ASP A 16 8.66 3.42 18.28
C ASP A 16 7.26 3.47 17.70
N LEU A 17 6.72 4.67 17.46
CA LEU A 17 5.43 4.83 16.79
C LEU A 17 5.44 4.18 15.40
N MET A 18 6.47 4.43 14.59
CA MET A 18 6.57 3.86 13.25
C MET A 18 6.69 2.33 13.30
N LYS A 19 7.43 1.80 14.27
CA LYS A 19 7.53 0.35 14.51
C LYS A 19 6.16 -0.23 14.86
N LEU A 20 5.39 0.40 15.74
CA LEU A 20 4.02 -0.01 16.08
C LEU A 20 3.07 0.06 14.88
N LEU A 21 3.15 1.11 14.08
CA LEU A 21 2.32 1.25 12.89
C LEU A 21 2.66 0.19 11.83
N SER A 22 3.94 -0.17 11.70
CA SER A 22 4.39 -1.16 10.72
C SER A 22 3.84 -2.57 10.96
N THR A 23 3.47 -2.91 12.20
CA THR A 23 2.89 -4.23 12.51
C THR A 23 1.40 -4.32 12.15
N SER A 24 0.69 -3.20 12.03
CA SER A 24 -0.74 -3.19 11.70
C SER A 24 -1.00 -3.55 10.23
N ASP A 25 -1.76 -4.61 9.98
CA ASP A 25 -2.20 -4.99 8.63
C ASP A 25 -2.99 -3.85 7.97
N ARG A 26 -3.92 -3.25 8.71
CA ARG A 26 -4.73 -2.12 8.22
C ARG A 26 -3.86 -0.93 7.81
N VAL A 27 -2.79 -0.64 8.54
CA VAL A 27 -1.84 0.42 8.15
C VAL A 27 -1.11 0.04 6.86
N ARG A 28 -0.64 -1.20 6.74
CA ARG A 28 0.05 -1.69 5.53
C ARG A 28 -0.86 -1.67 4.29
N GLU A 29 -2.10 -2.11 4.43
CA GLU A 29 -3.12 -2.02 3.37
C GLU A 29 -3.38 -0.56 2.97
N THR A 30 -3.56 0.33 3.96
CA THR A 30 -3.77 1.76 3.71
C THR A 30 -2.58 2.40 3.01
N LEU A 31 -1.35 2.05 3.41
CA LEU A 31 -0.14 2.55 2.77
C LEU A 31 -0.09 2.11 1.30
N THR A 32 -0.38 0.83 1.04
CA THR A 32 -0.45 0.27 -0.32
C THR A 32 -1.48 1.04 -1.16
N TRP A 33 -2.67 1.28 -0.61
CA TRP A 33 -3.72 2.06 -1.28
C TRP A 33 -3.27 3.47 -1.63
N LYS A 34 -2.65 4.19 -0.68
CA LYS A 34 -2.24 5.58 -0.87
C LYS A 34 -1.06 5.72 -1.83
N VAL A 35 -0.09 4.82 -1.76
CA VAL A 35 1.04 4.80 -2.69
C VAL A 35 0.56 4.49 -4.11
N THR A 36 -0.33 3.50 -4.26
CA THR A 36 -0.95 3.19 -5.55
C THR A 36 -1.73 4.39 -6.09
N GLN A 37 -2.55 5.03 -5.25
CA GLN A 37 -3.32 6.22 -5.62
C GLN A 37 -2.40 7.36 -6.09
N PHE A 38 -1.29 7.60 -5.38
CA PHE A 38 -0.30 8.61 -5.77
C PHE A 38 0.33 8.29 -7.12
N ALA A 39 0.77 7.04 -7.34
CA ALA A 39 1.38 6.60 -8.59
C ALA A 39 0.42 6.71 -9.79
N MET A 40 -0.87 6.45 -9.58
CA MET A 40 -1.89 6.55 -10.62
C MET A 40 -2.28 7.99 -10.96
N GLY A 41 -1.91 8.98 -10.14
CA GLY A 41 -2.28 10.39 -10.37
C GLY A 41 -3.78 10.68 -10.32
N ARG A 42 -4.61 9.72 -9.88
CA ARG A 42 -6.07 9.84 -9.78
C ARG A 42 -6.61 9.15 -8.53
N PRO A 43 -7.81 9.50 -8.05
CA PRO A 43 -8.50 8.71 -7.04
C PRO A 43 -8.72 7.27 -7.50
N LEU A 44 -8.53 6.32 -6.59
CA LEU A 44 -8.87 4.91 -6.78
C LEU A 44 -10.31 4.66 -6.35
N GLY A 45 -11.07 3.92 -7.17
CA GLY A 45 -12.46 3.59 -6.93
C GLY A 45 -12.69 2.09 -6.74
N ALA A 46 -13.97 1.69 -6.68
CA ALA A 46 -14.37 0.29 -6.46
C ALA A 46 -13.78 -0.69 -7.51
N ARG A 47 -13.56 -0.23 -8.74
CA ARG A 47 -12.96 -1.03 -9.83
C ARG A 47 -11.49 -1.35 -9.61
N ASP A 48 -10.79 -0.53 -8.83
CA ASP A 48 -9.36 -0.68 -8.58
C ASP A 48 -9.08 -1.61 -7.38
N VAL A 49 -10.09 -1.89 -6.54
CA VAL A 49 -9.95 -2.63 -5.27
C VAL A 49 -9.24 -3.97 -5.45
N THR A 50 -9.68 -4.78 -6.42
CA THR A 50 -9.11 -6.12 -6.65
C THR A 50 -7.64 -6.03 -7.04
N GLU A 51 -7.25 -5.04 -7.84
CA GLU A 51 -5.86 -4.88 -8.27
C GLU A 51 -4.98 -4.34 -7.14
N VAL A 52 -5.49 -3.39 -6.34
CA VAL A 52 -4.78 -2.92 -5.13
C VAL A 52 -4.57 -4.06 -4.12
N GLN A 53 -5.53 -4.98 -3.98
CA GLN A 53 -5.36 -6.18 -3.16
C GLN A 53 -4.25 -7.09 -3.69
N ARG A 54 -4.16 -7.30 -5.01
CA ARG A 54 -3.06 -8.07 -5.62
C ARG A 54 -1.71 -7.40 -5.39
N ILE A 55 -1.62 -6.08 -5.56
CA ILE A 55 -0.42 -5.30 -5.26
C ILE A 55 -0.01 -5.50 -3.80
N HIS A 56 -0.96 -5.42 -2.87
CA HIS A 56 -0.69 -5.60 -1.44
C HIS A 56 -0.15 -7.01 -1.13
N GLN A 57 -0.77 -8.04 -1.70
CA GLN A 57 -0.33 -9.43 -1.53
C GLN A 57 1.06 -9.68 -2.12
N ALA A 58 1.33 -9.14 -3.32
CA ALA A 58 2.64 -9.25 -3.97
C ALA A 58 3.73 -8.57 -3.15
N ALA A 59 3.48 -7.33 -2.70
CA ALA A 59 4.42 -6.60 -1.86
C ALA A 59 4.69 -7.31 -0.53
N THR A 60 3.64 -7.84 0.11
CA THR A 60 3.76 -8.58 1.37
C THR A 60 4.57 -9.86 1.20
N SER A 61 4.33 -10.61 0.13
CA SER A 61 5.06 -11.85 -0.18
C SER A 61 6.54 -11.59 -0.49
N ALA A 62 6.89 -10.41 -0.98
CA ALA A 62 8.26 -9.99 -1.29
C ALA A 62 9.04 -9.42 -0.09
N GLY A 63 8.40 -9.24 1.07
CA GLY A 63 9.03 -8.73 2.30
C GLY A 63 8.33 -7.52 2.93
N GLY A 64 7.35 -6.93 2.24
CA GLY A 64 6.46 -5.91 2.80
C GLY A 64 7.10 -4.54 3.08
N ARG A 65 8.30 -4.27 2.56
CA ARG A 65 8.94 -2.95 2.69
C ARG A 65 8.35 -1.98 1.67
N TYR A 66 8.61 -0.70 1.88
CA TYR A 66 8.16 0.35 0.96
C TYR A 66 8.63 0.11 -0.49
N ALA A 67 9.88 -0.32 -0.68
CA ALA A 67 10.40 -0.67 -2.01
C ALA A 67 9.60 -1.81 -2.66
N ASP A 68 9.19 -2.80 -1.88
CA ASP A 68 8.41 -3.94 -2.38
C ASP A 68 7.01 -3.48 -2.84
N VAL A 69 6.41 -2.51 -2.13
CA VAL A 69 5.15 -1.86 -2.56
C VAL A 69 5.33 -1.10 -3.86
N VAL A 70 6.37 -0.28 -3.98
CA VAL A 70 6.66 0.49 -5.21
C VAL A 70 6.88 -0.46 -6.40
N THR A 71 7.66 -1.52 -6.22
CA THR A 71 7.86 -2.55 -7.24
C THR A 71 6.55 -3.21 -7.63
N ALA A 72 5.73 -3.63 -6.66
CA ALA A 72 4.43 -4.25 -6.95
C ALA A 72 3.48 -3.32 -7.71
N VAL A 73 3.48 -2.02 -7.40
CA VAL A 73 2.70 -1.01 -8.14
C VAL A 73 3.18 -0.91 -9.59
N VAL A 74 4.49 -0.75 -9.82
CA VAL A 74 5.06 -0.62 -11.17
C VAL A 74 4.80 -1.87 -12.02
N MET A 75 4.81 -3.05 -11.42
CA MET A 75 4.56 -4.33 -12.09
C MET A 75 3.08 -4.68 -12.23
N SER A 76 2.18 -3.87 -11.67
CA SER A 76 0.74 -4.14 -11.69
C SER A 76 0.08 -3.83 -13.02
N ASP A 77 -1.07 -4.44 -13.25
CA ASP A 77 -1.90 -4.16 -14.42
C ASP A 77 -2.38 -2.71 -14.44
N LEU A 78 -2.53 -2.07 -13.27
CA LEU A 78 -2.90 -0.65 -13.17
C LEU A 78 -1.89 0.25 -13.90
N VAL A 79 -0.59 -0.06 -13.82
CA VAL A 79 0.46 0.74 -14.48
C VAL A 79 0.73 0.22 -15.89
N GLN A 80 0.87 -1.09 -16.06
CA GLN A 80 1.29 -1.67 -17.34
C GLN A 80 0.23 -1.52 -18.44
N LYS A 81 -1.06 -1.67 -18.12
CA LYS A 81 -2.13 -1.56 -19.12
C LYS A 81 -2.44 -0.11 -19.49
N THR A 82 -2.28 0.84 -18.58
CA THR A 82 -2.40 2.27 -18.91
C THR A 82 -1.35 2.66 -19.94
N ARG A 83 -0.10 2.21 -19.79
CA ARG A 83 0.96 2.49 -20.77
C ARG A 83 0.66 1.91 -22.16
N SER A 84 0.01 0.75 -22.23
CA SER A 84 -0.34 0.10 -23.49
C SER A 84 -1.48 0.80 -24.25
N GLN A 85 -2.26 1.66 -23.58
CA GLN A 85 -3.33 2.45 -24.22
C GLN A 85 -2.86 3.81 -24.75
N ASP A 86 -1.70 4.28 -24.29
CA ASP A 86 -1.06 5.53 -24.72
C ASP A 86 -0.02 5.33 -25.84
N GLU A 87 0.20 4.10 -26.30
CA GLU A 87 1.03 3.83 -27.49
C GLU A 87 0.20 4.05 -28.78
N PRO A 88 0.69 4.87 -29.74
CA PRO A 88 -0.04 5.26 -30.96
C PRO A 88 -0.22 4.13 -31.99
#